data_AF-A0A920VXN4-F1
#
_entry.id   AF-A0A920VXN4-F1
#
_cell.length_a   1.000
_cell.length_b   1.000
_cell.length_c   1.000
_cell.angle_alpha   90.00
_cell.angle_beta   90.00
_cell.angle_gamma   90.00
#
_symmetry.space_group_name_H-M   'P 1'
#
loop_
_entity.id
_entity.type
_entity.pdbx_description
1 polymer ?
#
loop_
_entity_poly.entity_id
_entity_poly.type
_entity_poly.pdbx_seq_one_letter_code
_entity_poly.pdbx_strand_id
1 'polypeptide(L)'
;MAVALITTFYGSLFANTIFSPAKKKLELYAGEEKVLMEMIRDGVLYIEGGQRPDFIENDLMNYLPPVQKTMYEALKFEGGGDAVAEGGE
;
A
#
# COMPACT_ATOMS: atom_id res chain seq x y z
N MET A 1 -7.10 -6.51 50.22
CA MET A 1 -7.06 -7.41 49.05
C MET A 1 -7.88 -6.91 47.86
N ALA A 2 -8.99 -6.19 48.05
CA ALA A 2 -9.84 -5.71 46.94
C ALA A 2 -9.12 -4.80 45.91
N VAL A 3 -8.25 -3.89 46.37
CA VAL A 3 -7.54 -2.95 45.47
C VAL A 3 -6.68 -3.69 44.43
N ALA A 4 -6.01 -4.78 44.82
CA ALA A 4 -5.16 -5.56 43.93
C ALA A 4 -5.96 -6.26 42.81
N LEU A 5 -7.18 -6.72 43.11
CA LEU A 5 -8.05 -7.34 42.10
C LEU A 5 -8.60 -6.31 41.12
N ILE A 6 -8.95 -5.11 41.61
CA ILE A 6 -9.45 -4.01 40.77
C ILE A 6 -8.36 -3.51 39.81
N THR A 7 -7.10 -3.39 40.28
CA THR A 7 -5.98 -3.00 39.40
C THR A 7 -5.72 -4.04 38.30
N THR A 8 -5.82 -5.34 38.62
CA THR A 8 -5.67 -6.40 37.61
C THR A 8 -6.84 -6.42 36.62
N PHE A 9 -8.05 -6.18 37.10
CA PHE A 9 -9.25 -6.09 36.27
C PHE A 9 -9.17 -4.92 35.28
N TYR A 10 -8.81 -3.72 35.74
CA TYR A 10 -8.64 -2.57 34.83
C TYR A 10 -7.52 -2.80 33.82
N GLY A 11 -6.39 -3.39 34.25
CA GLY A 11 -5.29 -3.71 33.35
C GLY A 11 -5.71 -4.68 32.23
N SER A 12 -6.36 -5.79 32.57
CA SER A 12 -6.79 -6.79 31.59
C SER A 12 -7.92 -6.26 30.69
N LEU A 13 -8.81 -5.43 31.21
CA LEU A 13 -9.87 -4.79 30.44
C LEU A 13 -9.30 -3.84 29.38
N PHE A 14 -8.40 -2.93 29.77
CA PHE A 14 -7.80 -1.98 28.83
C PHE A 14 -6.88 -2.66 27.80
N ALA A 15 -6.10 -3.66 28.22
CA ALA A 15 -5.23 -4.42 27.33
C ALA A 15 -6.03 -5.10 26.20
N ASN A 16 -7.12 -5.79 26.54
CA ASN A 16 -7.86 -6.58 25.57
C ASN A 16 -8.87 -5.76 24.77
N THR A 17 -9.51 -4.76 25.38
CA THR A 17 -10.59 -4.01 24.74
C THR A 17 -10.10 -2.78 23.97
N ILE A 18 -9.01 -2.15 24.39
CA ILE A 18 -8.51 -0.91 23.76
C ILE A 18 -7.20 -1.15 23.03
N PHE A 19 -6.17 -1.62 23.73
CA PHE A 19 -4.82 -1.69 23.15
C PHE A 19 -4.68 -2.80 22.10
N SER A 20 -5.33 -3.95 22.29
CA SER A 20 -5.30 -5.06 21.34
C SER A 20 -5.89 -4.70 19.95
N PRO A 21 -7.12 -4.16 19.85
CA PRO A 21 -7.64 -3.72 18.54
C PRO A 21 -6.88 -2.52 17.97
N ALA A 22 -6.39 -1.60 18.81
CA ALA A 22 -5.57 -0.48 18.35
C ALA A 22 -4.25 -0.95 17.71
N LYS A 23 -3.57 -1.90 18.34
CA LYS A 23 -2.37 -2.55 17.79
C LYS A 23 -2.67 -3.18 16.43
N LYS A 24 -3.72 -3.99 16.33
CA LYS A 24 -4.08 -4.68 15.09
C LYS A 24 -4.35 -3.71 13.94
N LYS A 25 -5.01 -2.58 14.22
CA LYS A 25 -5.27 -1.54 13.22
C LYS A 25 -3.98 -0.87 12.75
N LEU A 26 -3.06 -0.59 13.67
CA LEU A 26 -1.77 0.00 13.35
C LEU A 26 -0.89 -0.96 12.53
N GLU A 27 -0.87 -2.25 12.88
CA GLU A 27 -0.14 -3.27 12.13
C GLU A 27 -0.67 -3.43 10.69
N LEU A 28 -1.98 -3.28 10.50
CA LEU A 28 -2.59 -3.30 9.16
C LEU A 28 -2.08 -2.13 8.31
N TYR A 29 -2.14 -0.90 8.84
CA TYR A 29 -1.61 0.27 8.12
C TYR A 29 -0.11 0.21 7.89
N ALA A 30 0.65 -0.27 8.87
CA ALA A 30 2.09 -0.44 8.73
C ALA A 30 2.43 -1.49 7.64
N GLY A 31 1.61 -2.54 7.51
CA GLY A 31 1.75 -3.52 6.44
C GLY A 31 1.52 -2.90 5.06
N GLU A 32 0.49 -2.07 4.91
CA GLU A 32 0.19 -1.34 3.66
C GLU A 32 1.31 -0.35 3.30
N GLU A 33 1.79 0.43 4.27
CA GLU A 33 2.89 1.38 4.09
C GLU A 33 4.21 0.69 3.73
N LYS A 34 4.48 -0.47 4.34
CA LYS A 34 5.67 -1.26 4.02
C LYS A 34 5.69 -1.68 2.55
N VAL A 35 4.57 -2.18 2.03
CA VAL A 35 4.46 -2.58 0.60
C VAL A 35 4.66 -1.36 -0.31
N LEU A 36 4.10 -0.20 0.05
CA LEU A 36 4.30 1.05 -0.68
C LEU A 36 5.78 1.46 -0.71
N MET A 37 6.47 1.40 0.43
CA MET A 37 7.89 1.73 0.50
C MET A 37 8.77 0.73 -0.26
N GLU A 38 8.42 -0.56 -0.25
CA GLU A 38 9.09 -1.60 -1.05
C GLU A 38 8.95 -1.31 -2.55
N MET A 39 7.74 -0.99 -3.02
CA MET A 39 7.50 -0.61 -4.41
C MET A 39 8.32 0.62 -4.83
N ILE A 40 8.39 1.66 -4.00
CA ILE A 40 9.19 2.86 -4.30
C ILE A 40 10.69 2.52 -4.32
N ARG A 41 11.17 1.74 -3.35
CA ARG A 41 12.57 1.32 -3.25
C ARG A 41 13.01 0.57 -4.51
N ASP A 42 12.22 -0.41 -4.93
CA ASP A 42 12.53 -1.22 -6.10
C ASP A 42 12.43 -0.39 -7.38
N GLY A 43 11.45 0.52 -7.47
CA GLY A 43 11.36 1.49 -8.57
C GLY A 43 12.63 2.36 -8.71
N VAL A 44 13.17 2.86 -7.60
CA VAL A 44 14.43 3.61 -7.62
C VAL A 44 15.61 2.73 -8.06
N LEU A 45 15.68 1.49 -7.57
CA LEU A 45 16.73 0.54 -7.94
C LEU A 45 16.68 0.20 -9.44
N TYR A 46 15.49 0.06 -10.03
CA TYR A 46 15.33 -0.19 -11.45
C TYR A 46 15.74 0.99 -12.33
N ILE A 47 15.49 2.22 -11.87
CA ILE A 47 15.95 3.44 -12.54
C ILE A 47 17.48 3.52 -12.50
N GLU A 48 18.10 3.24 -11.34
CA GLU A 48 19.56 3.22 -11.21
C GLU A 48 20.20 2.15 -12.11
N GLY A 49 19.59 0.97 -12.16
CA GLY A 49 20.05 -0.15 -13.00
C GLY A 49 19.81 0.04 -14.50
N GLY A 50 19.16 1.13 -14.92
CA GLY A 50 18.90 1.41 -16.34
C GLY A 50 18.00 0.37 -17.02
N GLN A 51 17.05 -0.21 -16.28
CA GLN A 51 16.13 -1.21 -16.85
C GLN A 51 15.13 -0.58 -17.85
N ARG A 52 14.62 -1.40 -18.77
CA ARG A 52 13.63 -0.93 -19.76
C ARG A 52 12.33 -0.49 -19.07
N PRO A 53 11.76 0.69 -19.40
CA PRO A 53 10.56 1.21 -18.75
C PRO A 53 9.38 0.23 -18.74
N ASP A 54 9.16 -0.51 -19.82
CA ASP A 54 8.09 -1.51 -19.91
C ASP A 54 8.26 -2.63 -18.88
N PHE A 55 9.50 -3.02 -18.58
CA PHE A 55 9.77 -4.04 -17.57
C PHE A 55 9.50 -3.50 -16.16
N ILE A 56 9.94 -2.27 -15.89
CA ILE A 56 9.71 -1.58 -14.61
C ILE A 56 8.21 -1.47 -14.33
N GLU A 57 7.41 -1.06 -15.32
CA GLU A 57 5.96 -0.95 -15.19
C GLU A 57 5.32 -2.31 -14.84
N ASN A 58 5.66 -3.37 -15.59
CA ASN A 58 5.10 -4.71 -15.36
C ASN A 58 5.46 -5.26 -13.97
N ASP A 59 6.67 -4.99 -13.49
CA ASP A 59 7.10 -5.46 -12.18
C ASP A 59 6.46 -4.65 -11.05
N LEU A 60 6.43 -3.32 -11.15
CA LEU A 60 5.72 -2.47 -10.18
C LEU A 60 4.22 -2.77 -10.14
N MET A 61 3.61 -3.16 -11.27
CA MET A 61 2.21 -3.61 -11.31
C MET A 61 1.97 -4.83 -10.42
N ASN A 62 2.98 -5.65 -10.11
CA ASN A 62 2.81 -6.80 -9.22
C ASN A 62 2.55 -6.41 -7.76
N TYR A 63 3.01 -5.23 -7.33
CA TYR A 63 2.80 -4.71 -5.98
C TYR A 63 1.38 -4.19 -5.73
N LEU A 64 0.63 -3.85 -6.79
CA LEU A 64 -0.71 -3.27 -6.66
C LEU A 64 -1.77 -4.36 -6.32
N PRO A 65 -2.74 -4.05 -5.45
CA PRO A 65 -3.97 -4.83 -5.30
C PRO A 65 -4.76 -4.90 -6.63
N PRO A 66 -5.54 -5.97 -6.87
CA PRO A 66 -6.25 -6.17 -8.14
C PRO A 66 -7.17 -5.00 -8.52
N VAL A 67 -7.81 -4.37 -7.53
CA VAL A 67 -8.67 -3.18 -7.75
C VAL A 67 -7.86 -1.99 -8.27
N GLN A 68 -6.65 -1.79 -7.73
CA GLN A 68 -5.78 -0.70 -8.15
C GLN A 68 -5.17 -0.99 -9.53
N LYS A 69 -4.88 -2.26 -9.86
CA LYS A 69 -4.44 -2.67 -11.21
C LYS A 69 -5.50 -2.35 -12.26
N THR A 70 -6.74 -2.75 -12.03
CA THR A 70 -7.85 -2.46 -12.97
C THR A 70 -8.07 -0.97 -13.16
N MET A 71 -7.89 -0.17 -12.10
CA MET A 71 -8.00 1.28 -12.17
C MET A 71 -6.86 1.89 -12.99
N TYR A 72 -5.63 1.42 -12.79
CA TYR A 72 -4.49 1.86 -13.58
C TYR A 72 -4.63 1.50 -15.06
N GLU A 73 -5.07 0.28 -15.36
CA GLU A 73 -5.35 -0.15 -16.73
C GLU A 73 -6.41 0.74 -17.39
N ALA A 74 -7.51 1.04 -16.69
CA ALA A 74 -8.54 1.96 -17.19
C ALA A 74 -7.98 3.36 -17.50
N LEU A 75 -7.15 3.92 -16.62
CA LEU A 75 -6.48 5.21 -16.83
C LEU A 75 -5.52 5.19 -18.03
N LYS A 76 -4.80 4.08 -18.24
CA LYS A 76 -3.90 3.89 -19.39
C LYS A 76 -4.67 3.87 -20.72
N PHE A 77 -5.88 3.30 -20.73
CA PHE A 77 -6.75 3.28 -21.92
C PHE A 77 -7.48 4.60 -22.16
N GLU A 78 -7.87 5.34 -21.11
CA GLU A 78 -8.50 6.66 -21.25
C GLU A 78 -7.50 7.76 -21.66
N GLY A 79 -6.26 7.73 -21.15
CA GLY A 79 -5.20 8.68 -21.53
C GLY A 79 -4.58 8.45 -22.92
N GLY A 80 -4.88 7.34 -23.58
CA GLY A 80 -4.38 6.98 -24.92
C GLY A 80 -5.18 7.59 -26.08
N GLY A 81 -6.29 8.30 -25.80
CA GLY A 81 -7.16 8.88 -26.82
C GLY A 81 -6.76 10.27 -27.35
N ASP A 82 -5.94 11.03 -26.61
CA ASP A 82 -5.64 12.43 -26.94
C ASP A 82 -4.27 12.63 -27.65
N ALA A 83 -3.47 11.59 -27.83
CA ALA A 83 -2.16 11.71 -28.50
C ALA A 83 -2.17 11.36 -30.01
N VAL A 84 -3.31 10.96 -30.58
CA VAL A 84 -3.40 10.52 -32.00
C VAL A 84 -4.24 11.48 -32.87
N ALA A 85 -4.74 12.59 -32.33
CA ALA A 85 -5.61 13.52 -33.06
C ALA A 85 -4.93 14.81 -33.60
N GLU A 86 -3.70 15.15 -33.20
CA GLU A 86 -2.98 16.35 -33.70
C GLU A 86 -1.75 16.01 -34.55
N GLY A 87 -1.94 15.16 -35.57
CA GLY A 87 -0.88 14.81 -36.52
C GLY A 87 -1.41 14.55 -37.92
N GLY A 88 -2.36 15.36 -38.38
CA GLY A 88 -2.96 15.25 -39.69
C GLY A 88 -3.32 16.60 -40.29
N GLU A 89 -2.30 17.37 -40.69
CA GLU A 89 -2.22 18.06 -41.98
C GLU A 89 -0.76 18.04 -42.46
#